data_AF-A0A838R0H2-F1
#
_entry.id   AF-A0A838R0H2-F1
#
_cell.length_a   1.000
_cell.length_b   1.000
_cell.length_c   1.000
_cell.angle_alpha   90.00
_cell.angle_beta   90.00
_cell.angle_gamma   90.00
#
_symmetry.space_group_name_H-M   'P 1'
#
loop_
_entity.id
_entity.type
_entity.pdbx_description
1 polymer ?
#
loop_
_entity_poly.entity_id
_entity_poly.type
_entity_poly.pdbx_seq_one_letter_code
_entity_poly.pdbx_strand_id
1 'polypeptide(L)'
;KAKTTPENYPLSINALMNGCNQKSNRAPQMTLDEGQVQDALDSLRKSGAVALIQGDGRVEKFRHLLYDWLGVEKAELAVMTELLLRGAQTLGELRGRAARMEPIKDIGALQPIVDSLRQKGLLIYLTSPGRGGVVTHNLYQPQELTKVRSELGSGEVDEGPSQPMAPPAGVSASGMSRDPHSPTIAYRADAAPPASKSTDNGDLQELRGEIAALKREVAELREQAESTASELQRELNDLKSQLGV
;
A
#
# COMPACT_ATOMS: atom_id res chain seq x y z
N LYS A 1 -10.17 12.13 -6.98
CA LYS A 1 -10.92 13.33 -7.42
C LYS A 1 -10.35 14.62 -6.83
N ALA A 2 -10.12 14.72 -5.52
CA ALA A 2 -9.51 15.91 -4.90
C ALA A 2 -8.19 16.37 -5.58
N LYS A 3 -7.36 15.45 -6.07
CA LYS A 3 -6.12 15.75 -6.80
C LYS A 3 -6.29 15.98 -8.31
N THR A 4 -7.13 15.17 -8.95
CA THR A 4 -7.23 15.11 -10.42
C THR A 4 -8.26 16.08 -11.01
N THR A 5 -9.25 16.46 -10.21
CA THR A 5 -10.39 17.32 -10.58
C THR A 5 -10.80 18.14 -9.34
N PRO A 6 -9.91 19.00 -8.81
CA PRO A 6 -10.13 19.74 -7.57
C PRO A 6 -11.34 20.68 -7.65
N GLU A 7 -11.67 21.19 -8.83
CA GLU A 7 -12.82 22.07 -9.09
C GLU A 7 -14.17 21.40 -8.79
N ASN A 8 -14.22 20.07 -8.86
CA ASN A 8 -15.41 19.28 -8.59
C ASN A 8 -15.47 18.79 -7.13
N TYR A 9 -14.48 19.11 -6.30
CA TYR A 9 -14.38 18.64 -4.91
C TYR A 9 -14.74 19.77 -3.93
N PRO A 10 -15.48 19.51 -2.83
CA PRO A 10 -16.01 18.23 -2.35
C PRO A 10 -17.16 17.67 -3.20
N LEU A 11 -17.40 16.35 -3.11
CA LEU A 11 -18.30 15.62 -4.01
C LEU A 11 -19.70 15.45 -3.41
N SER A 12 -20.75 15.58 -4.22
CA SER A 12 -22.09 15.11 -3.86
C SER A 12 -22.20 13.58 -3.95
N ILE A 13 -23.28 13.01 -3.40
CA ILE A 13 -23.54 11.56 -3.48
C ILE A 13 -23.57 11.04 -4.92
N ASN A 14 -24.24 11.76 -5.84
CA ASN A 14 -24.27 11.42 -7.26
C ASN A 14 -22.87 11.42 -7.89
N ALA A 15 -22.02 12.38 -7.52
CA ALA A 15 -20.65 12.44 -8.03
C ALA A 15 -19.79 11.30 -7.46
N LEU A 16 -20.03 10.87 -6.22
CA LEU A 16 -19.38 9.71 -5.60
C LEU A 16 -19.80 8.40 -6.25
N MET A 17 -21.11 8.17 -6.45
CA MET A 17 -21.64 6.99 -7.15
C MET A 17 -21.06 6.88 -8.56
N ASN A 18 -21.09 7.97 -9.33
CA ASN A 18 -20.47 8.03 -10.66
C ASN A 18 -18.95 7.77 -10.60
N GLY A 19 -18.30 8.21 -9.52
CA GLY A 19 -16.89 7.92 -9.25
C GLY A 19 -16.63 6.44 -8.96
N CYS A 20 -17.46 5.78 -8.17
CA CYS A 20 -17.30 4.36 -7.84
C CYS A 20 -17.51 3.48 -9.08
N ASN A 21 -18.49 3.83 -9.91
CA ASN A 21 -18.91 3.04 -11.08
C ASN A 21 -18.14 3.37 -12.38
N GLN A 22 -16.99 4.06 -12.29
CA GLN A 22 -16.21 4.39 -13.48
C GLN A 22 -15.68 3.12 -14.18
N LYS A 23 -15.81 3.06 -15.52
CA LYS A 23 -15.29 1.97 -16.35
C LYS A 23 -13.76 1.91 -16.40
N SER A 24 -13.10 3.03 -16.12
CA SER A 24 -11.64 3.14 -16.14
C SER A 24 -11.11 3.45 -14.76
N ASN A 25 -9.88 3.00 -14.52
CA ASN A 25 -9.18 3.20 -13.25
C ASN A 25 -9.88 2.57 -12.03
N ARG A 26 -10.66 1.51 -12.25
CA ARG A 26 -11.30 0.68 -11.22
C ARG A 26 -11.01 -0.79 -11.50
N ALA A 27 -10.63 -1.53 -10.47
CA ALA A 27 -10.56 -2.98 -10.51
C ALA A 27 -10.86 -3.53 -9.10
N PRO A 28 -11.96 -4.29 -8.92
CA PRO A 28 -12.97 -4.64 -9.91
C PRO A 28 -13.82 -3.42 -10.35
N GLN A 29 -14.47 -3.54 -11.51
CA GLN A 29 -15.49 -2.58 -11.90
C GLN A 29 -16.74 -2.83 -11.04
N MET A 30 -17.29 -1.76 -10.47
CA MET A 30 -18.47 -1.81 -9.61
C MET A 30 -19.70 -1.21 -10.29
N THR A 31 -20.88 -1.60 -9.80
CA THR A 31 -22.17 -1.03 -10.16
C THR A 31 -22.96 -0.81 -8.86
N LEU A 32 -22.60 0.24 -8.14
CA LEU A 32 -23.22 0.63 -6.88
C LEU A 32 -24.43 1.52 -7.14
N ASP A 33 -25.48 1.34 -6.34
CA ASP A 33 -26.60 2.28 -6.27
C ASP A 33 -26.36 3.39 -5.22
N GLU A 34 -27.28 4.36 -5.15
CA GLU A 34 -27.18 5.50 -4.24
C GLU A 34 -27.24 5.07 -2.76
N GLY A 35 -28.08 4.07 -2.43
CA GLY A 35 -28.23 3.57 -1.06
C GLY A 35 -26.96 2.91 -0.54
N GLN A 36 -26.33 2.07 -1.37
CA GLN A 36 -25.05 1.43 -1.04
C GLN A 36 -23.93 2.46 -0.80
N VAL A 37 -23.90 3.54 -1.60
CA VAL A 37 -22.93 4.63 -1.42
C VAL A 37 -23.22 5.42 -0.14
N GLN A 38 -24.50 5.67 0.17
CA GLN A 38 -24.91 6.35 1.39
C GLN A 38 -24.53 5.55 2.64
N ASP A 39 -24.81 4.25 2.69
CA ASP A 39 -24.48 3.37 3.81
C ASP A 39 -22.96 3.31 4.07
N ALA A 40 -22.18 3.26 2.98
CA ALA A 40 -20.71 3.32 3.06
C ALA A 40 -20.23 4.68 3.58
N LEU A 41 -20.82 5.79 3.11
CA LEU A 41 -20.49 7.12 3.59
C LEU A 41 -20.80 7.30 5.08
N ASP A 42 -21.95 6.82 5.54
CA ASP A 42 -22.33 6.94 6.94
C ASP A 42 -21.40 6.12 7.85
N SER A 43 -20.96 4.95 7.40
CA SER A 43 -19.93 4.16 8.08
C SER A 43 -18.59 4.89 8.15
N LEU A 44 -18.14 5.48 7.04
CA LEU A 44 -16.88 6.24 6.96
C LEU A 44 -16.93 7.55 7.75
N ARG A 45 -18.11 8.17 7.88
CA ARG A 45 -18.31 9.35 8.73
C ARG A 45 -18.22 8.98 10.20
N LYS A 46 -18.87 7.89 10.61
CA LYS A 46 -18.78 7.37 11.98
C LYS A 46 -17.34 7.03 12.38
N SER A 47 -16.54 6.53 11.44
CA SER A 47 -15.12 6.24 11.68
C SER A 47 -14.20 7.46 11.57
N GLY A 48 -14.72 8.65 11.25
CA GLY A 48 -13.93 9.88 11.11
C GLY A 48 -13.13 10.00 9.80
N ALA A 49 -13.32 9.10 8.83
CA ALA A 49 -12.60 9.13 7.55
C ALA A 49 -13.19 10.15 6.55
N VAL A 50 -14.45 10.57 6.75
CA VAL A 50 -15.18 11.50 5.88
C VAL A 50 -15.89 12.56 6.71
N ALA A 51 -15.88 13.80 6.22
CA ALA A 51 -16.66 14.91 6.77
C ALA A 51 -17.73 15.39 5.78
N LEU A 52 -18.90 15.69 6.32
CA LEU A 52 -19.97 16.39 5.60
C LEU A 52 -19.65 17.89 5.58
N ILE A 53 -19.67 18.48 4.40
CA ILE A 53 -19.55 19.92 4.18
C ILE A 53 -20.95 20.47 3.94
N GLN A 54 -21.50 21.10 4.97
CA GLN A 54 -22.70 21.91 4.86
C GLN A 54 -22.29 23.27 4.30
N GLY A 55 -22.56 23.50 3.01
CA GLY A 55 -22.37 24.80 2.37
C GLY A 55 -23.69 25.53 2.20
N ASP A 56 -23.64 26.71 1.59
CA ASP A 56 -24.81 27.54 1.24
C ASP A 56 -25.74 26.88 0.18
N GLY A 57 -25.26 25.82 -0.50
CA GLY A 57 -26.05 25.04 -1.42
C GLY A 57 -26.91 23.99 -0.72
N ARG A 58 -28.11 23.71 -1.27
CA ARG A 58 -29.04 22.67 -0.78
C ARG A 58 -28.50 21.24 -0.86
N VAL A 59 -27.39 21.00 -1.56
CA VAL A 59 -26.86 19.67 -1.83
C VAL A 59 -25.70 19.37 -0.88
N GLU A 60 -25.85 18.30 -0.11
CA GLU A 60 -24.80 17.77 0.75
C GLU A 60 -23.56 17.38 -0.05
N LYS A 61 -22.38 17.77 0.45
CA LYS A 61 -21.09 17.42 -0.15
C LYS A 61 -20.18 16.78 0.87
N PHE A 62 -19.36 15.84 0.43
CA PHE A 62 -18.49 15.04 1.27
C PHE A 62 -17.02 15.30 0.93
N ARG A 63 -16.20 15.45 1.98
CA ARG A 63 -14.74 15.51 1.88
C ARG A 63 -14.10 14.35 2.63
N HIS A 64 -13.03 13.78 2.09
CA HIS A 64 -12.21 12.82 2.80
C HIS A 64 -11.30 13.52 3.82
N LEU A 65 -11.01 12.84 4.91
CA LEU A 65 -10.04 13.21 5.95
C LEU A 65 -8.84 12.24 5.98
N LEU A 66 -8.63 11.49 4.89
CA LEU A 66 -7.65 10.40 4.82
C LEU A 66 -6.19 10.78 5.13
N TYR A 67 -5.78 12.04 4.98
CA TYR A 67 -4.43 12.46 5.38
C TYR A 67 -4.21 12.24 6.87
N ASP A 68 -5.11 12.79 7.70
CA ASP A 68 -5.04 12.67 9.15
C ASP A 68 -5.48 11.27 9.60
N TRP A 69 -6.51 10.71 8.95
CA TRP A 69 -7.07 9.41 9.32
C TRP A 69 -6.10 8.24 9.09
N LEU A 70 -5.27 8.28 8.05
CA LEU A 70 -4.22 7.28 7.80
C LEU A 70 -2.84 7.72 8.31
N GLY A 71 -2.67 8.98 8.73
CA GLY A 71 -1.36 9.54 9.06
C GLY A 71 -0.38 9.53 7.88
N VAL A 72 -0.85 9.93 6.68
CA VAL A 72 -0.08 9.86 5.42
C VAL A 72 0.14 11.21 4.76
N GLU A 73 1.24 11.33 4.05
CA GLU A 73 1.57 12.49 3.23
C GLU A 73 0.92 12.44 1.83
N LYS A 74 1.13 13.49 1.03
CA LYS A 74 0.55 13.62 -0.32
C LYS A 74 0.91 12.47 -1.26
N ALA A 75 2.19 12.09 -1.31
CA ALA A 75 2.66 11.04 -2.21
C ALA A 75 2.23 9.64 -1.73
N GLU A 76 2.25 9.43 -0.42
CA GLU A 76 1.74 8.21 0.23
C GLU A 76 0.24 8.03 -0.02
N LEU A 77 -0.57 9.10 0.11
CA LEU A 77 -1.99 9.04 -0.17
C LEU A 77 -2.28 8.73 -1.65
N ALA A 78 -1.47 9.25 -2.58
CA ALA A 78 -1.59 8.92 -4.00
C ALA A 78 -1.36 7.42 -4.24
N VAL A 79 -0.34 6.83 -3.61
CA VAL A 79 -0.07 5.38 -3.67
C VAL A 79 -1.23 4.59 -3.06
N MET A 80 -1.66 4.94 -1.86
CA MET A 80 -2.79 4.27 -1.18
C MET A 80 -4.07 4.36 -1.98
N THR A 81 -4.37 5.52 -2.58
CA THR A 81 -5.55 5.72 -3.43
C THR A 81 -5.52 4.76 -4.61
N GLU A 82 -4.37 4.59 -5.26
CA GLU A 82 -4.30 3.71 -6.43
C GLU A 82 -4.39 2.22 -6.07
N LEU A 83 -3.88 1.82 -4.91
CA LEU A 83 -4.06 0.47 -4.37
C LEU A 83 -5.52 0.22 -3.96
N LEU A 84 -6.20 1.19 -3.35
CA LEU A 84 -7.61 1.03 -2.95
C LEU A 84 -8.56 0.94 -4.15
N LEU A 85 -8.23 1.61 -5.27
CA LEU A 85 -9.07 1.63 -6.45
C LEU A 85 -8.86 0.43 -7.39
N ARG A 86 -7.71 -0.25 -7.31
CA ARG A 86 -7.35 -1.33 -8.26
C ARG A 86 -6.72 -2.57 -7.64
N GLY A 87 -6.57 -2.62 -6.34
CA GLY A 87 -5.92 -3.71 -5.63
C GLY A 87 -4.42 -3.82 -5.93
N ALA A 88 -3.96 -5.07 -5.92
CA ALA A 88 -2.55 -5.45 -6.03
C ALA A 88 -1.94 -5.05 -7.37
N GLN A 89 -0.76 -4.41 -7.33
CA GLN A 89 -0.09 -3.87 -8.52
C GLN A 89 1.42 -4.05 -8.43
N THR A 90 2.08 -4.14 -9.58
CA THR A 90 3.54 -4.06 -9.63
C THR A 90 4.02 -2.65 -9.28
N LEU A 91 5.22 -2.52 -8.72
CA LEU A 91 5.80 -1.20 -8.40
C LEU A 91 5.90 -0.29 -9.65
N GLY A 92 6.15 -0.85 -10.83
CA GLY A 92 6.24 -0.10 -12.08
C GLY A 92 4.90 0.53 -12.50
N GLU A 93 3.83 -0.25 -12.45
CA GLU A 93 2.47 0.24 -12.72
C GLU A 93 2.05 1.27 -11.66
N LEU A 94 2.29 0.95 -10.39
CA LEU A 94 1.93 1.78 -9.26
C LEU A 94 2.55 3.18 -9.37
N ARG A 95 3.85 3.25 -9.67
CA ARG A 95 4.54 4.53 -9.91
C ARG A 95 3.85 5.36 -10.98
N GLY A 96 3.56 4.75 -12.14
CA GLY A 96 2.98 5.47 -13.28
C GLY A 96 1.54 5.93 -13.06
N ARG A 97 0.75 5.14 -12.34
CA ARG A 97 -0.65 5.45 -12.05
C ARG A 97 -0.78 6.48 -10.92
N ALA A 98 -0.02 6.31 -9.82
CA ALA A 98 -0.01 7.26 -8.71
C ALA A 98 0.54 8.65 -9.11
N ALA A 99 1.47 8.70 -10.08
CA ALA A 99 2.03 9.93 -10.62
C ALA A 99 0.98 10.92 -11.19
N ARG A 100 -0.24 10.44 -11.50
CA ARG A 100 -1.36 11.29 -11.95
C ARG A 100 -1.98 12.13 -10.83
N MET A 101 -1.78 11.74 -9.57
CA MET A 101 -2.31 12.42 -8.39
C MET A 101 -1.24 13.24 -7.68
N GLU A 102 -0.02 12.72 -7.60
CA GLU A 102 1.14 13.41 -7.01
C GLU A 102 2.40 13.03 -7.81
N PRO A 103 3.25 13.96 -8.23
CA PRO A 103 4.41 13.63 -9.07
C PRO A 103 5.40 12.67 -8.41
N ILE A 104 5.70 11.55 -9.09
CA ILE A 104 6.72 10.57 -8.67
C ILE A 104 7.68 10.35 -9.83
N LYS A 105 8.90 10.88 -9.69
CA LYS A 105 9.90 11.00 -10.76
C LYS A 105 10.25 9.65 -11.38
N ASP A 106 10.66 8.69 -10.56
CA ASP A 106 11.15 7.39 -10.98
C ASP A 106 10.84 6.32 -9.93
N ILE A 107 11.27 5.09 -10.18
CA ILE A 107 11.08 3.98 -9.26
C ILE A 107 11.87 4.19 -7.95
N GLY A 108 13.01 4.88 -8.01
CA GLY A 108 13.82 5.21 -6.85
C GLY A 108 13.11 6.18 -5.92
N ALA A 109 12.36 7.14 -6.46
CA ALA A 109 11.50 8.04 -5.69
C ALA A 109 10.25 7.35 -5.11
N LEU A 110 9.78 6.25 -5.72
CA LEU A 110 8.66 5.47 -5.18
C LEU A 110 9.09 4.64 -3.95
N GLN A 111 10.31 4.11 -3.95
CA GLN A 111 10.74 3.15 -2.93
C GLN A 111 10.66 3.69 -1.48
N PRO A 112 11.12 4.92 -1.17
CA PRO A 112 10.94 5.51 0.16
C PRO A 112 9.48 5.68 0.58
N ILE A 113 8.60 6.01 -0.36
CA ILE A 113 7.15 6.15 -0.11
C ILE A 113 6.56 4.79 0.26
N VAL A 114 6.94 3.73 -0.46
CA VAL A 114 6.50 2.36 -0.20
C VAL A 114 7.03 1.88 1.15
N ASP A 115 8.29 2.13 1.46
CA ASP A 115 8.88 1.71 2.73
C ASP A 115 8.26 2.44 3.92
N SER A 116 7.98 3.75 3.80
CA SER A 116 7.23 4.50 4.81
C SER A 116 5.82 3.93 5.03
N LEU A 117 5.07 3.65 3.95
CA LEU A 117 3.75 3.03 4.04
C LEU A 117 3.78 1.63 4.69
N ARG A 118 4.87 0.87 4.50
CA ARG A 118 5.08 -0.43 5.17
C ARG A 118 5.34 -0.27 6.66
N GLN A 119 6.18 0.70 7.04
CA GLN A 119 6.44 1.00 8.45
C GLN A 119 5.16 1.43 9.16
N LYS A 120 4.29 2.18 8.49
CA LYS A 120 2.94 2.54 8.96
C LYS A 120 1.94 1.38 8.96
N GLY A 121 2.33 0.21 8.45
CA GLY A 121 1.46 -0.98 8.38
C GLY A 121 0.31 -0.86 7.38
N LEU A 122 0.39 0.08 6.43
CA LEU A 122 -0.66 0.36 5.43
C LEU A 122 -0.46 -0.38 4.11
N LEU A 123 0.77 -0.86 3.86
CA LEU A 123 1.15 -1.54 2.61
C LEU A 123 1.92 -2.82 2.94
N ILE A 124 1.71 -3.85 2.12
CA ILE A 124 2.49 -5.10 2.18
C ILE A 124 2.95 -5.54 0.78
N TYR A 125 4.05 -6.27 0.75
CA TYR A 125 4.49 -7.01 -0.42
C TYR A 125 3.76 -8.37 -0.47
N LEU A 126 3.21 -8.69 -1.63
CA LEU A 126 2.64 -10.01 -1.91
C LEU A 126 3.69 -10.97 -2.47
N THR A 127 4.68 -10.45 -3.20
CA THR A 127 5.83 -11.20 -3.72
C THR A 127 7.13 -10.67 -3.13
N SER A 128 8.24 -11.40 -3.31
CA SER A 128 9.55 -10.96 -2.81
C SER A 128 9.90 -9.56 -3.31
N PRO A 129 10.44 -8.67 -2.45
CA PRO A 129 10.86 -7.34 -2.86
C PRO A 129 11.99 -7.44 -3.88
N GLY A 130 11.84 -6.80 -5.04
CA GLY A 130 12.78 -6.89 -6.14
C GLY A 130 12.17 -6.47 -7.48
N ARG A 131 12.83 -6.84 -8.58
CA ARG A 131 12.30 -6.59 -9.94
C ARG A 131 10.98 -7.34 -10.10
N GLY A 132 9.89 -6.60 -10.31
CA GLY A 132 8.55 -7.18 -10.44
C GLY A 132 7.82 -7.40 -9.11
N GLY A 133 8.30 -6.79 -8.01
CA GLY A 133 7.60 -6.82 -6.73
C GLY A 133 6.15 -6.33 -6.86
N VAL A 134 5.21 -7.13 -6.36
CA VAL A 134 3.78 -6.82 -6.32
C VAL A 134 3.42 -6.41 -4.90
N VAL A 135 2.73 -5.29 -4.78
CA VAL A 135 2.31 -4.71 -3.50
C VAL A 135 0.80 -4.52 -3.47
N THR A 136 0.23 -4.54 -2.26
CA THR A 136 -1.17 -4.20 -2.03
C THR A 136 -1.33 -3.45 -0.70
N HIS A 137 -2.50 -2.85 -0.47
CA HIS A 137 -2.81 -2.20 0.80
C HIS A 137 -3.11 -3.25 1.89
N ASN A 138 -2.86 -2.88 3.15
CA ASN A 138 -3.06 -3.74 4.32
C ASN A 138 -4.35 -3.40 5.09
N LEU A 139 -5.36 -2.90 4.38
CA LEU A 139 -6.68 -2.57 4.93
C LEU A 139 -7.74 -3.67 4.70
N TYR A 140 -7.35 -4.78 4.09
CA TYR A 140 -8.20 -5.95 3.90
C TYR A 140 -8.50 -6.63 5.23
N GLN A 141 -9.65 -7.30 5.31
CA GLN A 141 -9.86 -8.28 6.37
C GLN A 141 -8.88 -9.46 6.19
N PRO A 142 -8.47 -10.17 7.26
CA PRO A 142 -7.50 -11.28 7.16
C PRO A 142 -7.89 -12.37 6.14
N GLN A 143 -9.19 -12.63 6.00
CA GLN A 143 -9.71 -13.62 5.04
C GLN A 143 -9.55 -13.14 3.59
N GLU A 144 -9.79 -11.86 3.32
CA GLU A 144 -9.64 -11.27 1.99
C GLU A 144 -8.17 -11.20 1.57
N LEU A 145 -7.29 -10.84 2.50
CA LEU A 145 -5.85 -10.79 2.26
C LEU A 145 -5.30 -12.17 1.89
N THR A 146 -5.83 -13.23 2.51
CA THR A 146 -5.51 -14.62 2.16
C THR A 146 -5.93 -14.95 0.73
N LYS A 147 -7.13 -14.52 0.30
CA LYS A 147 -7.60 -14.69 -1.07
C LYS A 147 -6.72 -13.96 -2.07
N VAL A 148 -6.43 -12.68 -1.82
CA VAL A 148 -5.56 -11.85 -2.69
C VAL A 148 -4.17 -12.48 -2.84
N ARG A 149 -3.59 -13.01 -1.75
CA ARG A 149 -2.31 -13.74 -1.82
C ARG A 149 -2.43 -15.04 -2.63
N SER A 150 -3.53 -15.77 -2.48
CA SER A 150 -3.77 -16.99 -3.24
C SER A 150 -3.98 -16.74 -4.74
N GLU A 151 -4.73 -15.71 -5.11
CA GLU A 151 -5.00 -15.32 -6.51
C GLU A 151 -3.70 -15.00 -7.25
N LEU A 152 -2.75 -14.36 -6.55
CA LEU A 152 -1.43 -14.07 -7.10
C LEU A 152 -0.54 -15.32 -7.20
N GLY A 153 -0.70 -16.28 -6.29
CA GLY A 153 0.01 -17.56 -6.29
C GLY A 153 -0.57 -18.61 -7.27
N SER A 154 -1.83 -18.46 -7.66
CA SER A 154 -2.50 -19.24 -8.72
C SER A 154 -2.29 -18.64 -10.12
N GLY A 155 -1.57 -17.52 -10.22
CA GLY A 155 -0.98 -17.10 -11.49
C GLY A 155 0.16 -18.04 -11.82
N GLU A 156 -0.17 -19.18 -12.44
CA GLU A 156 0.80 -20.03 -13.12
C GLU A 156 1.74 -19.14 -13.93
N VAL A 157 3.03 -19.25 -13.61
CA VAL A 157 4.08 -19.06 -14.59
C VAL A 157 3.67 -19.85 -15.83
N ASP A 158 3.28 -19.15 -16.89
CA ASP A 158 3.41 -19.65 -18.27
C ASP A 158 4.92 -19.83 -18.53
N GLU A 159 5.50 -20.86 -17.89
CA GLU A 159 6.69 -21.52 -18.37
C GLU A 159 6.27 -22.24 -19.65
N GLY A 160 6.18 -21.48 -20.73
CA GLY A 160 6.30 -22.03 -22.07
C GLY A 160 7.53 -22.95 -22.10
N PRO A 161 7.44 -24.13 -22.74
CA PRO A 161 8.46 -25.16 -22.61
C PRO A 161 9.82 -24.60 -23.04
N SER A 162 10.71 -24.47 -22.07
CA SER A 162 12.12 -24.15 -22.29
C SER A 162 12.74 -25.30 -23.08
N GLN A 163 12.79 -25.16 -24.40
CA GLN A 163 13.63 -25.99 -25.25
C GLN A 163 15.10 -25.70 -24.92
N PRO A 164 15.92 -26.71 -24.57
CA PRO A 164 17.34 -26.50 -24.37
C PRO A 164 18.00 -26.20 -25.72
N MET A 165 18.54 -24.99 -25.85
CA MET A 165 19.27 -24.54 -27.03
C MET A 165 20.59 -25.31 -27.11
N ALA A 166 20.68 -26.23 -28.08
CA ALA A 166 21.90 -26.95 -28.43
C ALA A 166 22.95 -25.99 -29.05
N PRO A 167 24.25 -26.26 -28.90
CA PRO A 167 25.31 -25.43 -29.49
C PRO A 167 25.49 -25.76 -30.98
N PRO A 168 25.76 -24.78 -31.86
CA PRO A 168 26.14 -25.09 -33.24
C PRO A 168 27.66 -25.34 -33.34
N ALA A 169 28.03 -26.46 -33.95
CA ALA A 169 29.40 -26.81 -34.32
C ALA A 169 29.56 -26.82 -35.86
N GLY A 170 30.56 -26.07 -36.36
CA GLY A 170 31.26 -26.23 -37.66
C GLY A 170 30.54 -25.74 -38.93
N VAL A 171 31.16 -25.20 -40.00
CA VAL A 171 32.56 -25.32 -40.49
C VAL A 171 32.96 -24.14 -41.42
N SER A 172 34.27 -23.80 -41.39
CA SER A 172 35.19 -23.34 -42.48
C SER A 172 34.91 -22.03 -43.27
N ALA A 173 35.88 -21.25 -43.77
CA ALA A 173 37.35 -21.12 -43.76
C ALA A 173 37.65 -19.68 -44.25
N SER A 174 38.71 -18.94 -43.89
CA SER A 174 40.09 -19.01 -44.37
C SER A 174 40.74 -17.64 -44.07
N GLY A 175 42.06 -17.61 -43.82
CA GLY A 175 42.89 -16.47 -44.25
C GLY A 175 43.74 -15.73 -43.21
N MET A 176 44.96 -16.24 -43.02
CA MET A 176 46.24 -15.50 -43.02
C MET A 176 46.70 -14.62 -41.83
N SER A 177 47.74 -15.17 -41.17
CA SER A 177 49.09 -14.61 -40.93
C SER A 177 49.39 -13.59 -39.82
N ARG A 178 50.23 -14.08 -38.89
CA ARG A 178 51.57 -13.62 -38.45
C ARG A 178 51.75 -12.92 -37.08
N ASP A 179 52.50 -13.69 -36.28
CA ASP A 179 53.62 -13.38 -35.39
C ASP A 179 53.40 -13.02 -33.91
N PRO A 180 54.30 -13.52 -33.01
CA PRO A 180 54.05 -13.62 -31.58
C PRO A 180 54.93 -12.67 -30.77
N HIS A 181 54.35 -11.95 -29.80
CA HIS A 181 55.12 -11.46 -28.65
C HIS A 181 54.28 -11.50 -27.38
N SER A 182 54.74 -12.30 -26.41
CA SER A 182 54.40 -12.16 -24.99
C SER A 182 54.98 -10.85 -24.45
N PRO A 183 54.39 -10.28 -23.39
CA PRO A 183 54.94 -10.63 -22.08
C PRO A 183 53.89 -10.88 -20.99
N THR A 184 54.27 -11.83 -20.15
CA THR A 184 53.81 -12.11 -18.79
C THR A 184 53.69 -10.84 -17.94
N ILE A 185 52.50 -10.58 -17.40
CA ILE A 185 52.33 -9.84 -16.13
C ILE A 185 51.39 -10.67 -15.25
N ALA A 186 51.96 -11.23 -14.19
CA ALA A 186 51.24 -11.83 -13.08
C ALA A 186 50.63 -10.71 -12.24
N TYR A 187 49.30 -10.66 -12.13
CA TYR A 187 48.66 -9.83 -11.11
C TYR A 187 48.36 -10.69 -9.88
N ARG A 188 49.05 -10.33 -8.81
CA ARG A 188 49.00 -10.88 -7.46
C ARG A 188 47.64 -10.56 -6.85
N ALA A 189 46.95 -11.57 -6.35
CA ALA A 189 45.79 -11.38 -5.50
C ALA A 189 46.24 -10.78 -4.17
N ASP A 190 45.88 -9.53 -3.91
CA ASP A 190 45.95 -8.92 -2.59
C ASP A 190 44.81 -7.91 -2.39
N ALA A 191 44.29 -7.94 -1.16
CA ALA A 191 43.47 -6.94 -0.48
C ALA A 191 41.98 -6.80 -0.86
N ALA A 192 41.16 -7.52 -0.10
CA ALA A 192 39.78 -7.15 0.23
C ALA A 192 39.72 -5.80 0.97
N PRO A 193 38.72 -4.92 0.71
CA PRO A 193 38.46 -3.76 1.55
C PRO A 193 37.57 -4.13 2.76
N PRO A 194 37.76 -3.48 3.92
CA PRO A 194 37.22 -3.92 5.20
C PRO A 194 35.74 -3.56 5.39
N ALA A 195 35.06 -4.44 6.13
CA ALA A 195 33.70 -4.32 6.62
C ALA A 195 33.42 -2.96 7.28
N SER A 196 32.35 -2.30 6.82
CA SER A 196 31.75 -1.15 7.49
C SER A 196 31.01 -1.60 8.76
N LYS A 197 31.48 -1.05 9.87
CA LYS A 197 31.06 -1.23 11.27
C LYS A 197 29.54 -1.05 11.51
N SER A 198 28.88 -2.12 11.96
CA SER A 198 28.15 -2.23 13.24
C SER A 198 27.45 -1.01 13.86
N THR A 199 26.48 -0.38 13.20
CA THR A 199 25.59 0.61 13.86
C THR A 199 24.16 0.11 14.12
N ASP A 200 23.71 -0.99 13.52
CA ASP A 200 22.27 -1.35 13.53
C ASP A 200 21.72 -1.99 14.82
N ASN A 201 22.54 -2.32 15.82
CA ASN A 201 22.04 -3.09 16.97
C ASN A 201 21.48 -2.22 18.11
N GLY A 202 21.92 -0.96 18.22
CA GLY A 202 21.44 0.00 19.22
C GLY A 202 20.05 0.52 18.88
N ASP A 203 19.87 0.99 17.65
CA ASP A 203 18.61 1.53 17.13
C ASP A 203 17.50 0.46 17.15
N LEU A 204 17.83 -0.79 16.83
CA LEU A 204 16.89 -1.92 16.93
C LEU A 204 16.47 -2.22 18.38
N GLN A 205 17.35 -1.98 19.36
CA GLN A 205 17.05 -2.19 20.77
C GLN A 205 16.17 -1.06 21.33
N GLU A 206 16.41 0.17 20.87
CA GLU A 206 15.59 1.35 21.19
C GLU A 206 14.17 1.20 20.63
N LEU A 207 14.03 0.85 19.35
CA LEU A 207 12.73 0.59 18.72
C LEU A 207 11.97 -0.56 19.38
N ARG A 208 12.65 -1.62 19.82
CA ARG A 208 12.01 -2.71 20.60
C ARG A 208 11.52 -2.22 21.96
N GLY A 209 12.26 -1.31 22.60
CA GLY A 209 11.85 -0.64 23.83
C GLY A 209 10.58 0.20 23.63
N GLU A 210 10.55 1.02 22.57
CA GLU A 210 9.39 1.83 22.21
C GLU A 210 8.15 0.98 21.90
N ILE A 211 8.31 -0.12 21.14
CA ILE A 211 7.21 -1.06 20.86
C ILE A 211 6.68 -1.68 22.16
N ALA A 212 7.55 -2.01 23.12
CA ALA A 212 7.13 -2.56 24.40
C ALA A 212 6.44 -1.52 25.30
N ALA A 213 6.79 -0.24 25.18
CA ALA A 213 6.11 0.85 25.87
C ALA A 213 4.72 1.10 25.25
N LEU A 214 4.63 1.25 23.92
CA LEU A 214 3.37 1.48 23.21
C LEU A 214 2.40 0.31 23.41
N LYS A 215 2.87 -0.94 23.43
CA LYS A 215 2.00 -2.09 23.72
C LYS A 215 1.40 -2.06 25.12
N ARG A 216 2.13 -1.55 26.11
CA ARG A 216 1.62 -1.38 27.47
C ARG A 216 0.56 -0.27 27.53
N GLU A 217 0.83 0.86 26.89
CA GLU A 217 -0.12 1.97 26.82
C GLU A 217 -1.42 1.57 26.10
N VAL A 218 -1.33 0.82 25.00
CA VAL A 218 -2.51 0.28 24.31
C VAL A 218 -3.29 -0.70 25.19
N ALA A 219 -2.61 -1.52 26.00
CA ALA A 219 -3.29 -2.43 26.91
C ALA A 219 -4.03 -1.65 28.01
N GLU A 220 -3.40 -0.63 28.58
CA GLU A 220 -4.00 0.24 29.60
C GLU A 220 -5.21 1.02 29.06
N LEU A 221 -5.09 1.62 27.87
CA LEU A 221 -6.21 2.33 27.23
C LEU A 221 -7.39 1.40 26.91
N ARG A 222 -7.12 0.14 26.55
CA ARG A 222 -8.18 -0.86 26.35
C ARG A 222 -8.89 -1.21 27.64
N GLU A 223 -8.14 -1.39 28.73
CA GLU A 223 -8.72 -1.67 30.05
C GLU A 223 -9.58 -0.49 30.54
N GLN A 224 -9.11 0.75 30.34
CA GLN A 224 -9.90 1.96 30.63
C GLN A 224 -11.18 2.04 29.78
N ALA A 225 -11.10 1.69 28.49
CA ALA A 225 -12.27 1.64 27.61
C ALA A 225 -13.29 0.57 28.04
N GLU A 226 -12.83 -0.61 28.47
CA GLU A 226 -13.70 -1.68 28.97
C GLU A 226 -14.35 -1.31 30.32
N SER A 227 -13.60 -0.64 31.21
CA SER A 227 -14.14 -0.13 32.47
C SER A 227 -15.23 0.91 32.26
N THR A 228 -14.96 1.92 31.43
CA THR A 228 -15.95 2.98 31.11
C THR A 228 -17.18 2.44 30.39
N ALA A 229 -17.01 1.49 29.46
CA ALA A 229 -18.13 0.81 28.82
C ALA A 229 -18.99 0.04 29.85
N SER A 230 -18.36 -0.65 30.80
CA SER A 230 -19.04 -1.38 31.86
C SER A 230 -19.81 -0.44 32.82
N GLU A 231 -19.24 0.72 33.14
CA GLU A 231 -19.90 1.75 33.94
C GLU A 231 -21.13 2.32 33.23
N LEU A 232 -21.00 2.73 31.96
CA LEU A 232 -22.12 3.21 31.16
C LEU A 232 -23.23 2.16 31.02
N GLN A 233 -22.85 0.89 30.90
CA GLN A 233 -23.82 -0.20 30.83
C GLN A 233 -24.57 -0.39 32.14
N ARG A 234 -23.92 -0.20 33.30
CA ARG A 234 -24.57 -0.22 34.61
C ARG A 234 -25.52 0.95 34.77
N GLU A 235 -25.09 2.17 34.43
CA GLU A 235 -25.95 3.36 34.48
C GLU A 235 -27.17 3.23 33.57
N LEU A 236 -26.99 2.69 32.37
CA LEU A 236 -28.08 2.45 31.42
C LEU A 236 -29.07 1.41 31.95
N ASN A 237 -28.58 0.36 32.62
CA ASN A 237 -29.45 -0.63 33.26
C ASN A 237 -30.20 -0.06 34.48
N ASP A 238 -29.54 0.80 35.26
CA ASP A 238 -30.17 1.49 36.41
C ASP A 238 -31.27 2.45 35.93
N LEU A 239 -30.99 3.27 34.90
CA LEU A 239 -31.97 4.14 34.27
C LEU A 239 -33.15 3.36 33.69
N LYS A 240 -32.91 2.23 33.02
CA LYS A 240 -33.97 1.34 32.53
C LYS A 240 -34.84 0.81 33.67
N SER A 241 -34.21 0.37 34.77
CA SER A 241 -34.93 -0.05 35.97
C SER A 241 -35.77 1.07 36.58
N GLN A 242 -35.29 2.31 36.58
CA GLN A 242 -36.03 3.49 37.07
C GLN A 242 -37.20 3.89 36.14
N LEU A 243 -37.04 3.70 34.83
CA LEU A 243 -38.04 3.98 33.80
C LEU A 243 -39.07 2.84 33.61
N GLY A 244 -38.85 1.68 34.23
CA GLY A 244 -39.76 0.53 34.16
C GLY A 244 -39.81 -0.17 32.80
N VAL A 245 -38.70 -0.09 32.03
CA VAL A 245 -38.53 -0.73 30.70
C VAL A 245 -37.42 -1.77 30.75
#